data_AF-A0A7W4E9Y3-F1
#
_entry.id   AF-A0A7W4E9Y3-F1
#
_cell.length_a   1.000
_cell.length_b   1.000
_cell.length_c   1.000
_cell.angle_alpha   90.00
_cell.angle_beta   90.00
_cell.angle_gamma   90.00
#
_symmetry.space_group_name_H-M   'P 1'
#
loop_
_entity.id
_entity.type
_entity.pdbx_description
1 polymer ?
#
loop_
_entity_poly.entity_id
_entity_poly.type
_entity_poly.pdbx_seq_one_letter_code
_entity_poly.pdbx_strand_id
1 'polypeptide(L)'
;MSNVISNSYFSSAEVVACAHEAACQSHGCNDPDNQIKVLGRHGLFLPKVTVLLNRAYSYDITCNGEHGERYWTECFKKASSNSKEDSSSQDLLKQYECVHEERLALLVDAGTEEDNTRLDRVESLPGRYTVYTLVIRHDYLLMPSQVYHVGTICVYSPPERDGEKRISLDISPLHESCMSRDTSLANICSMRDCCVKQLHEFAEQQNVCKDHCVLSHVNFDYMKN
;
A
#
# COMPACT_ATOMS: atom_id res chain seq x y z
N MET A 1 5.45 24.62 10.57
CA MET A 1 4.41 23.60 10.38
C MET A 1 3.86 23.80 8.98
N SER A 2 4.15 22.91 8.05
CA SER A 2 3.61 22.99 6.68
C SER A 2 2.19 22.43 6.70
N ASN A 3 1.20 23.22 6.29
CA ASN A 3 -0.18 22.76 6.15
C ASN A 3 -0.24 21.72 5.02
N VAL A 4 -0.35 20.45 5.38
CA VAL A 4 -0.64 19.37 4.45
C VAL A 4 -2.14 19.40 4.21
N ILE A 5 -2.56 19.76 3.00
CA ILE A 5 -3.96 19.64 2.59
C ILE A 5 -4.11 18.25 1.98
N SER A 6 -4.83 17.37 2.67
CA SER A 6 -5.20 16.07 2.11
C SER A 6 -6.43 16.24 1.23
N ASN A 7 -6.34 15.82 -0.03
CA ASN A 7 -7.47 15.78 -0.96
C ASN A 7 -8.23 14.44 -0.92
N SER A 8 -7.95 13.61 0.08
CA SER A 8 -8.56 12.28 0.24
C SER A 8 -9.73 12.29 1.22
N TYR A 9 -10.62 11.30 1.14
CA TYR A 9 -11.58 10.97 2.21
C TYR A 9 -10.87 10.89 3.58
N PHE A 10 -11.59 11.22 4.67
CA PHE A 10 -11.04 11.41 6.03
C PHE A 10 -10.08 10.29 6.49
N SER A 11 -10.41 9.03 6.23
CA SER A 11 -9.59 7.86 6.58
C SER A 11 -8.25 7.80 5.83
N SER A 12 -8.20 8.21 4.57
CA SER A 12 -6.96 8.31 3.78
C SER A 12 -6.08 9.49 4.24
N ALA A 13 -6.65 10.52 4.86
CA ALA A 13 -5.88 11.63 5.43
C ALA A 13 -5.07 11.19 6.67
N GLU A 14 -5.64 10.31 7.50
CA GLU A 14 -4.93 9.69 8.62
C GLU A 14 -3.78 8.78 8.15
N VAL A 15 -4.00 7.98 7.08
CA VAL A 15 -2.94 7.17 6.46
C VAL A 15 -1.78 8.05 6.01
N VAL A 16 -2.09 9.15 5.32
CA VAL A 16 -1.09 10.14 4.88
C VAL A 16 -0.34 10.76 6.07
N ALA A 17 -1.05 11.13 7.14
CA ALA A 17 -0.44 11.69 8.34
C ALA A 17 0.52 10.69 9.01
N CYS A 18 0.09 9.42 9.15
CA CYS A 18 0.90 8.34 9.70
C CYS A 18 2.15 8.08 8.85
N ALA A 19 2.00 8.04 7.53
CA ALA A 19 3.12 7.89 6.59
C ALA A 19 4.12 9.05 6.69
N HIS A 20 3.64 10.28 6.91
CA HIS A 20 4.50 11.44 7.14
C HIS A 20 5.23 11.37 8.49
N GLU A 21 4.56 10.94 9.57
CA GLU A 21 5.20 10.75 10.90
C GLU A 21 6.29 9.66 10.85
N ALA A 22 6.01 8.55 10.16
CA ALA A 22 6.97 7.47 9.93
C ALA A 22 8.19 7.95 9.13
N ALA A 23 7.97 8.72 8.06
CA ALA A 23 9.03 9.31 7.25
C ALA A 23 9.91 10.31 8.02
N CYS A 24 9.33 11.07 8.96
CA CYS A 24 10.10 11.98 9.80
C CYS A 24 10.87 11.29 10.94
N GLN A 25 10.80 9.94 11.03
CA GLN A 25 11.38 9.14 12.13
C GLN A 25 10.98 9.66 13.52
N SER A 26 9.80 10.28 13.62
CA SER A 26 9.31 10.84 14.88
C SER A 26 8.80 9.74 15.82
N HIS A 27 9.05 9.93 17.12
CA HIS A 27 8.50 9.20 18.27
C HIS A 27 7.93 7.79 18.01
N GLY A 28 8.82 6.80 17.91
CA GLY A 28 8.45 5.37 17.90
C GLY A 28 7.98 4.80 16.56
N CYS A 29 7.97 5.62 15.50
CA CYS A 29 7.59 5.18 14.14
C CYS A 29 8.80 4.76 13.28
N ASN A 30 9.97 4.59 13.91
CA ASN A 30 11.20 4.22 13.22
C ASN A 30 11.21 2.71 12.94
N ASP A 31 10.69 2.31 11.78
CA ASP A 31 10.84 0.96 11.24
C ASP A 31 11.90 0.99 10.13
N PRO A 32 12.90 0.08 10.15
CA PRO A 32 13.96 0.04 9.13
C PRO A 32 13.43 -0.23 7.71
N ASP A 33 12.24 -0.81 7.58
CA ASP A 33 11.62 -1.07 6.28
C ASP A 33 10.90 0.17 5.70
N ASN A 34 10.76 1.26 6.46
CA ASN A 34 10.19 2.51 5.96
C ASN A 34 11.14 3.18 4.95
N GLN A 35 10.59 3.62 3.81
CA GLN A 35 11.36 4.20 2.72
C GLN A 35 10.85 5.56 2.31
N ILE A 36 11.79 6.45 2.01
CA ILE A 36 11.54 7.77 1.45
C ILE A 36 12.38 7.89 0.19
N LYS A 37 11.73 8.03 -0.95
CA LYS A 37 12.41 8.12 -2.23
C LYS A 37 11.98 9.36 -2.99
N VAL A 38 12.94 10.22 -3.33
CA VAL A 38 12.71 11.37 -4.21
C VAL A 38 12.92 10.92 -5.65
N LEU A 39 11.87 10.94 -6.47
CA LEU A 39 11.91 10.46 -7.85
C LEU A 39 12.39 11.52 -8.84
N GLY A 40 12.30 12.79 -8.48
CA GLY A 40 12.80 13.89 -9.31
C GLY A 40 12.67 15.25 -8.63
N ARG A 41 13.55 16.18 -9.02
CA ARG A 41 13.40 17.63 -8.84
C ARG A 41 13.35 18.24 -10.21
N HIS A 42 12.25 18.89 -10.58
CA HIS A 42 12.12 19.47 -11.91
C HIS A 42 11.72 20.94 -11.81
N GLY A 43 12.62 21.84 -12.22
CA GLY A 43 12.35 23.27 -12.48
C GLY A 43 11.60 24.06 -11.39
N LEU A 44 11.19 25.28 -11.73
CA LEU A 44 10.35 26.11 -10.86
C LEU A 44 8.86 25.72 -10.88
N PHE A 45 8.42 25.00 -11.93
CA PHE A 45 7.01 24.78 -12.23
C PHE A 45 6.56 23.31 -12.16
N LEU A 46 7.47 22.36 -11.96
CA LEU A 46 7.12 20.95 -11.80
C LEU A 46 7.31 20.54 -10.34
N PRO A 47 6.40 19.73 -9.77
CA PRO A 47 6.54 19.33 -8.38
C PRO A 47 7.76 18.43 -8.19
N LYS A 48 8.40 18.57 -7.03
CA LYS A 48 9.27 17.50 -6.53
C LYS A 48 8.38 16.35 -6.09
N VAL A 49 8.59 15.17 -6.68
CA VAL A 49 7.81 13.97 -6.36
C VAL A 49 8.59 13.12 -5.35
N THR A 50 7.96 12.83 -4.23
CA THR A 50 8.48 11.97 -3.17
C THR A 50 7.52 10.81 -2.93
N VAL A 51 8.05 9.59 -2.95
CA VAL A 51 7.34 8.37 -2.55
C VAL A 51 7.69 8.08 -1.10
N LEU A 52 6.67 7.77 -0.31
CA LEU A 52 6.78 7.25 1.04
C LEU A 52 6.19 5.84 1.06
N LEU A 53 6.99 4.85 1.41
CA LEU A 53 6.55 3.49 1.67
C LEU A 53 6.72 3.24 3.16
N ASN A 54 5.63 2.99 3.90
CA ASN A 54 5.70 2.84 5.35
C ASN A 54 4.95 1.62 5.82
N ARG A 55 5.54 0.87 6.74
CA ARG A 55 4.88 -0.26 7.38
C ARG A 55 3.71 0.24 8.23
N ALA A 56 2.54 -0.32 8.00
CA ALA A 56 1.34 -0.01 8.77
C ALA A 56 1.13 -1.04 9.89
N TYR A 57 1.17 -2.33 9.55
CA TYR A 57 0.97 -3.41 10.52
C TYR A 57 1.44 -4.76 9.95
N SER A 58 1.42 -5.78 10.79
CA SER A 58 1.53 -7.18 10.39
C SER A 58 0.56 -8.04 11.17
N TYR A 59 0.20 -9.18 10.62
CA TYR A 59 -0.62 -10.21 11.27
C TYR A 59 -0.20 -11.58 10.75
N ASP A 60 -0.55 -12.62 11.50
CA ASP A 60 -0.30 -14.00 11.12
C ASP A 60 -1.64 -14.69 10.79
N ILE A 61 -1.67 -15.56 9.79
CA ILE A 61 -2.78 -16.48 9.51
C ILE A 61 -2.33 -17.88 9.90
N THR A 62 -3.11 -18.56 10.73
CA THR A 62 -2.79 -19.93 11.18
C THR A 62 -3.01 -20.95 10.07
N CYS A 63 -2.50 -22.17 10.25
CA CYS A 63 -2.74 -23.30 9.32
C CYS A 63 -4.23 -23.67 9.18
N ASN A 64 -5.09 -23.20 10.09
CA ASN A 64 -6.53 -23.42 10.03
C ASN A 64 -7.27 -22.25 9.35
N GLY A 65 -6.53 -21.27 8.79
CA GLY A 65 -7.10 -20.07 8.16
C GLY A 65 -7.57 -18.99 9.13
N GLU A 66 -7.20 -19.06 10.41
CA GLU A 66 -7.62 -18.07 11.41
C GLU A 66 -6.67 -16.86 11.41
N HIS A 67 -7.22 -15.65 11.27
CA HIS A 67 -6.47 -14.41 11.40
C HIS A 67 -6.10 -14.12 12.85
N GLY A 68 -4.81 -13.92 13.10
CA GLY A 68 -4.27 -13.45 14.37
C GLY A 68 -4.49 -11.96 14.63
N GLU A 69 -3.99 -11.50 15.76
CA GLU A 69 -4.00 -10.07 16.12
C GLU A 69 -3.13 -9.25 15.16
N ARG A 70 -3.54 -8.01 14.89
CA ARG A 70 -2.79 -7.06 14.06
C ARG A 70 -1.82 -6.26 14.93
N TYR A 71 -0.54 -6.40 14.63
CA TYR A 71 0.54 -5.65 15.26
C TYR A 71 0.76 -4.33 14.51
N TRP A 72 0.00 -3.30 14.89
CA TRP A 72 0.09 -1.96 14.31
C TRP A 72 1.38 -1.23 14.68
N THR A 73 1.90 -0.41 13.78
CA THR A 73 2.96 0.55 14.09
C THR A 73 2.41 1.71 14.93
N GLU A 74 3.29 2.40 15.65
CA GLU A 74 2.88 3.39 16.67
C GLU A 74 2.09 4.57 16.10
N CYS A 75 2.39 5.04 14.88
CA CYS A 75 1.61 6.12 14.25
C CYS A 75 0.14 5.72 14.07
N PHE A 76 -0.13 4.51 13.56
CA PHE A 76 -1.49 4.03 13.35
C PHE A 76 -2.23 3.70 14.67
N LYS A 77 -1.52 3.33 15.74
CA LYS A 77 -2.12 3.18 17.09
C LYS A 77 -2.56 4.54 17.65
N LYS A 78 -1.70 5.56 17.55
CA LYS A 78 -2.00 6.92 18.02
C LYS A 78 -3.14 7.55 17.24
N ALA A 79 -3.16 7.39 15.92
CA ALA A 79 -4.22 7.90 15.06
C ALA A 79 -5.59 7.33 15.48
N SER A 80 -5.69 6.01 15.64
CA SER A 80 -6.92 5.34 16.10
C SER A 80 -7.35 5.78 17.51
N SER A 81 -6.41 6.05 18.42
CA SER A 81 -6.73 6.53 19.76
C SER A 81 -7.30 7.95 19.78
N ASN A 82 -7.03 8.73 18.74
CA ASN A 82 -7.47 10.12 18.59
C ASN A 82 -8.71 10.27 17.68
N SER A 83 -9.05 9.26 16.89
CA SER A 83 -10.22 9.28 16.00
C SER A 83 -11.50 9.16 16.82
N LYS A 84 -12.38 10.16 16.74
CA LYS A 84 -13.71 10.19 17.39
C LYS A 84 -14.84 9.62 16.52
N GLU A 85 -14.55 9.10 15.33
CA GLU A 85 -15.55 8.76 14.29
C GLU A 85 -15.42 7.32 13.77
N ASP A 86 -16.53 6.81 13.21
CA ASP A 86 -16.80 5.45 12.72
C ASP A 86 -15.96 4.98 11.51
N SER A 87 -14.85 5.64 11.16
CA SER A 87 -13.93 5.15 10.14
C SER A 87 -12.46 5.50 10.45
N SER A 88 -11.80 4.65 11.23
CA SER A 88 -10.38 4.81 11.49
C SER A 88 -9.55 4.41 10.27
N SER A 89 -8.35 5.00 10.10
CA SER A 89 -7.34 4.52 9.13
C SER A 89 -7.06 3.03 9.24
N GLN A 90 -7.18 2.44 10.44
CA GLN A 90 -7.04 0.99 10.62
C GLN A 90 -8.15 0.21 9.92
N ASP A 91 -9.40 0.68 10.00
CA ASP A 91 -10.53 0.00 9.36
C ASP A 91 -10.49 0.12 7.84
N LEU A 92 -10.04 1.27 7.31
CA LEU A 92 -9.74 1.41 5.89
C LEU A 92 -8.67 0.40 5.46
N LEU A 93 -7.55 0.32 6.18
CA LEU A 93 -6.44 -0.55 5.80
C LEU A 93 -6.77 -2.05 5.91
N LYS A 94 -7.70 -2.43 6.79
CA LYS A 94 -8.22 -3.81 6.87
C LYS A 94 -9.01 -4.21 5.63
N GLN A 95 -9.68 -3.27 4.95
CA GLN A 95 -10.47 -3.59 3.74
C GLN A 95 -9.60 -4.12 2.60
N TYR A 96 -8.32 -3.73 2.55
CA TYR A 96 -7.39 -4.18 1.52
C TYR A 96 -6.82 -5.59 1.82
N GLU A 97 -6.95 -6.11 3.04
CA GLU A 97 -6.39 -7.42 3.44
C GLU A 97 -6.92 -8.55 2.56
N CYS A 98 -8.25 -8.67 2.44
CA CYS A 98 -8.88 -9.73 1.67
C CYS A 98 -8.40 -9.73 0.21
N VAL A 99 -8.25 -8.54 -0.40
CA VAL A 99 -7.75 -8.40 -1.77
C VAL A 99 -6.30 -8.90 -1.86
N HIS A 100 -5.45 -8.51 -0.92
CA HIS A 100 -4.06 -8.97 -0.89
C HIS A 100 -3.96 -10.48 -0.68
N GLU A 101 -4.69 -11.04 0.26
CA GLU A 101 -4.70 -12.47 0.58
C GLU A 101 -5.16 -13.32 -0.61
N GLU A 102 -6.31 -12.97 -1.22
CA GLU A 102 -6.84 -13.68 -2.38
C GLU A 102 -5.82 -13.68 -3.54
N ARG A 103 -5.19 -12.53 -3.79
CA ARG A 103 -4.24 -12.38 -4.91
C ARG A 103 -2.95 -13.15 -4.67
N LEU A 104 -2.48 -13.17 -3.43
CA LEU A 104 -1.28 -13.91 -3.04
C LEU A 104 -1.52 -15.43 -3.08
N ALA A 105 -2.71 -15.88 -2.70
CA ALA A 105 -3.10 -17.28 -2.77
C ALA A 105 -3.29 -17.75 -4.22
N LEU A 106 -3.90 -16.94 -5.10
CA LEU A 106 -4.02 -17.23 -6.54
C LEU A 106 -2.67 -17.45 -7.25
N LEU A 107 -1.58 -16.84 -6.77
CA LEU A 107 -0.24 -17.11 -7.31
C LEU A 107 0.22 -18.56 -7.09
N VAL A 108 -0.28 -19.24 -6.05
CA VAL A 108 0.04 -20.65 -5.77
C VAL A 108 -0.70 -21.57 -6.73
N ASP A 109 -1.99 -21.30 -6.95
CA ASP A 109 -2.84 -22.13 -7.80
C ASP A 109 -2.48 -22.03 -9.29
N ALA A 110 -1.92 -20.89 -9.72
CA ALA A 110 -1.46 -20.68 -11.10
C ALA A 110 -0.29 -21.62 -11.51
N GLY A 111 0.38 -22.26 -10.54
CA GLY A 111 1.45 -23.24 -10.76
C GLY A 111 0.97 -24.69 -10.90
N THR A 112 -0.31 -24.98 -10.68
CA THR A 112 -0.89 -26.31 -10.84
C THR A 112 -1.77 -26.34 -12.09
N GLU A 113 -1.23 -26.82 -13.21
CA GLU A 113 -2.06 -27.27 -14.33
C GLU A 113 -3.02 -28.38 -13.86
N GLU A 114 -4.24 -28.35 -14.41
CA GLU A 114 -5.37 -29.27 -14.20
C GLU A 114 -6.36 -28.92 -13.06
N ASP A 115 -7.08 -27.80 -13.16
CA ASP A 115 -8.56 -27.82 -13.26
C ASP A 115 -9.13 -26.39 -13.33
N ASN A 116 -9.75 -26.03 -14.45
CA ASN A 116 -10.48 -24.75 -14.63
C ASN A 116 -11.79 -24.67 -13.82
N THR A 117 -11.96 -25.49 -12.78
CA THR A 117 -13.20 -25.67 -12.01
C THR A 117 -13.05 -25.39 -10.51
N ARG A 118 -11.89 -24.90 -10.06
CA ARG A 118 -11.59 -24.71 -8.63
C ARG A 118 -11.57 -23.25 -8.12
N LEU A 119 -12.18 -22.33 -8.85
CA LEU A 119 -12.30 -20.92 -8.45
C LEU A 119 -13.21 -20.68 -7.23
N ASP A 120 -13.84 -21.72 -6.66
CA ASP A 120 -14.89 -21.50 -5.66
C ASP A 120 -14.39 -21.19 -4.24
N ARG A 121 -13.13 -21.46 -3.86
CA ARG A 121 -12.54 -20.96 -2.59
C ARG A 121 -11.02 -20.90 -2.67
N VAL A 122 -10.48 -19.74 -3.06
CA VAL A 122 -9.07 -19.44 -2.81
C VAL A 122 -8.91 -19.21 -1.31
N GLU A 123 -8.25 -20.13 -0.61
CA GLU A 123 -7.99 -20.00 0.83
C GLU A 123 -6.74 -19.16 1.07
N SER A 124 -6.80 -18.25 2.06
CA SER A 124 -5.64 -17.44 2.45
C SER A 124 -4.48 -18.33 2.89
N LEU A 125 -3.26 -18.01 2.46
CA LEU A 125 -2.08 -18.82 2.79
C LEU A 125 -1.72 -18.67 4.27
N PRO A 126 -1.40 -19.75 4.99
CA PRO A 126 -0.90 -19.65 6.36
C PRO A 126 0.49 -19.01 6.37
N GLY A 127 0.75 -18.14 7.35
CA GLY A 127 2.02 -17.41 7.46
C GLY A 127 1.83 -15.96 7.89
N ARG A 128 2.90 -15.18 7.78
CA ARG A 128 2.92 -13.77 8.17
C ARG A 128 2.62 -12.86 7.00
N TYR A 129 1.72 -11.91 7.21
CA TYR A 129 1.41 -10.84 6.28
C TYR A 129 1.88 -9.52 6.87
N THR A 130 2.66 -8.76 6.11
CA THR A 130 3.12 -7.43 6.51
C THR A 130 2.62 -6.41 5.50
N VAL A 131 1.84 -5.45 5.97
CA VAL A 131 1.17 -4.46 5.13
C VAL A 131 1.87 -3.12 5.23
N TYR A 132 2.14 -2.56 4.06
CA TYR A 132 2.78 -1.27 3.84
C TYR A 132 1.83 -0.35 3.09
N THR A 133 1.90 0.92 3.42
CA THR A 133 1.16 1.98 2.73
C THR A 133 2.09 2.70 1.77
N LEU A 134 1.57 3.02 0.59
CA LEU A 134 2.27 3.77 -0.44
C LEU A 134 1.62 5.14 -0.60
N VAL A 135 2.41 6.17 -0.32
CA VAL A 135 1.98 7.57 -0.39
C VAL A 135 2.87 8.34 -1.37
N ILE A 136 2.24 9.13 -2.24
CA ILE A 136 2.94 10.05 -3.14
C ILE A 136 2.72 11.47 -2.66
N ARG A 137 3.81 12.21 -2.50
CA ARG A 137 3.83 13.61 -2.13
C ARG A 137 4.40 14.44 -3.29
N HIS A 138 3.64 15.42 -3.72
CA HIS A 138 4.03 16.44 -4.68
C HIS A 138 4.32 17.75 -3.94
N ASP A 139 5.58 18.15 -3.90
CA ASP A 139 6.02 19.42 -3.32
C ASP A 139 6.16 20.47 -4.41
N TYR A 140 5.33 21.52 -4.35
CA TYR A 140 5.41 22.68 -5.23
C TYR A 140 6.19 23.81 -4.53
N LEU A 141 6.87 24.66 -5.31
CA LEU A 141 7.67 25.75 -4.74
C LEU A 141 6.82 26.84 -4.08
N LEU A 142 5.67 27.15 -4.68
CA LEU A 142 4.81 28.28 -4.29
C LEU A 142 3.38 27.86 -3.93
N MET A 143 3.12 26.56 -3.83
CA MET A 143 1.80 26.01 -3.51
C MET A 143 1.93 24.96 -2.40
N PRO A 144 0.86 24.73 -1.61
CA PRO A 144 0.84 23.65 -0.63
C PRO A 144 1.18 22.31 -1.27
N SER A 145 1.89 21.46 -0.53
CA SER A 145 2.17 20.09 -0.97
C SER A 145 0.86 19.32 -1.12
N GLN A 146 0.73 18.58 -2.21
CA GLN A 146 -0.35 17.62 -2.41
C GLN A 146 0.15 16.24 -2.00
N VAL A 147 -0.66 15.49 -1.25
CA VAL A 147 -0.27 14.17 -0.74
C VAL A 147 -1.42 13.20 -0.93
N TYR A 148 -1.09 12.01 -1.44
CA TYR A 148 -2.04 11.01 -1.89
C TYR A 148 -1.70 9.65 -1.31
N HIS A 149 -2.66 8.98 -0.68
CA HIS A 149 -2.59 7.54 -0.46
C HIS A 149 -2.94 6.84 -1.78
N VAL A 150 -1.97 6.14 -2.37
CA VAL A 150 -2.06 5.65 -3.75
C VAL A 150 -2.03 4.13 -3.85
N GLY A 151 -1.78 3.43 -2.75
CA GLY A 151 -1.78 1.98 -2.75
C GLY A 151 -1.31 1.37 -1.45
N THR A 152 -1.48 0.06 -1.36
CA THR A 152 -0.97 -0.78 -0.30
C THR A 152 -0.14 -1.90 -0.89
N ILE A 153 0.95 -2.24 -0.22
CA ILE A 153 1.79 -3.40 -0.55
C ILE A 153 1.68 -4.40 0.59
N CYS A 154 1.45 -5.66 0.28
CA CYS A 154 1.45 -6.74 1.26
C CYS A 154 2.56 -7.73 0.94
N VAL A 155 3.42 -8.00 1.93
CA VAL A 155 4.46 -9.03 1.85
C VAL A 155 3.99 -10.24 2.66
N TYR A 156 3.83 -11.37 1.98
CA TYR A 156 3.61 -12.67 2.60
C TYR A 156 4.94 -13.37 2.85
N SER A 157 5.13 -13.81 4.09
CA SER A 157 6.26 -14.64 4.52
C SER A 157 5.72 -15.98 5.05
N PRO A 158 6.07 -17.11 4.43
CA PRO A 158 5.62 -18.42 4.89
C PRO A 158 6.21 -18.77 6.26
N PRO A 159 5.56 -19.67 7.01
CA PRO A 159 6.07 -20.14 8.29
C PRO A 159 7.32 -21.01 8.13
N GLU A 160 7.47 -21.71 7.01
CA GLU A 160 8.67 -22.49 6.68
C GLU A 160 9.82 -21.58 6.26
N ARG A 161 11.02 -21.85 6.80
CA ARG A 161 12.24 -21.07 6.53
C ARG A 161 12.60 -21.00 5.04
N ASP A 162 12.33 -22.08 4.30
CA ASP A 162 12.64 -22.21 2.87
C ASP A 162 11.41 -21.94 1.98
N GLY A 163 10.29 -21.53 2.59
CA GLY A 163 9.10 -21.19 1.84
C GLY A 163 9.29 -19.92 1.01
N GLU A 164 8.60 -19.87 -0.13
CA GLU A 164 8.69 -18.73 -1.04
C GLU A 164 7.89 -17.54 -0.51
N LYS A 165 8.58 -16.43 -0.27
CA LYS A 165 7.92 -15.14 -0.04
C LYS A 165 7.17 -14.69 -1.28
N ARG A 166 6.08 -13.96 -1.06
CA ARG A 166 5.24 -13.40 -2.12
C ARG A 166 4.89 -11.95 -1.79
N ILE A 167 4.57 -11.17 -2.81
CA ILE A 167 4.26 -9.76 -2.61
C ILE A 167 3.13 -9.32 -3.54
N SER A 168 2.22 -8.51 -3.01
CA SER A 168 1.09 -7.98 -3.76
C SER A 168 0.99 -6.47 -3.63
N LEU A 169 0.59 -5.81 -4.71
CA LEU A 169 0.25 -4.39 -4.75
C LEU A 169 -1.24 -4.25 -5.04
N ASP A 170 -1.94 -3.44 -4.24
CA ASP A 170 -3.26 -2.92 -4.56
C ASP A 170 -3.19 -1.41 -4.72
N ILE A 171 -3.70 -0.90 -5.84
CA ILE A 171 -3.75 0.54 -6.13
C ILE A 171 -5.18 1.09 -6.11
N SER A 172 -6.16 0.35 -5.60
CA SER A 172 -7.52 0.85 -5.39
C SER A 172 -7.58 2.22 -4.67
N PRO A 173 -6.68 2.58 -3.72
CA PRO A 173 -6.68 3.93 -3.12
C PRO A 173 -6.38 5.06 -4.12
N LEU A 174 -5.60 4.76 -5.17
CA LEU A 174 -5.34 5.73 -6.23
C LEU A 174 -6.66 6.11 -6.93
N HIS A 175 -7.57 5.15 -7.15
CA HIS A 175 -8.86 5.40 -7.77
C HIS A 175 -9.77 6.30 -6.91
N GLU A 176 -9.77 6.12 -5.59
CA GLU A 176 -10.45 7.03 -4.65
C GLU A 176 -9.91 8.46 -4.79
N SER A 177 -8.59 8.61 -4.95
CA SER A 177 -7.94 9.90 -5.18
C SER A 177 -8.30 10.49 -6.55
N CYS A 178 -8.61 9.67 -7.57
CA CYS A 178 -9.00 10.10 -8.93
C CYS A 178 -10.42 10.68 -8.98
N MET A 179 -11.31 10.25 -8.09
CA MET A 179 -12.69 10.77 -8.01
C MET A 179 -12.73 12.21 -7.45
N SER A 180 -11.63 12.68 -6.85
CA SER A 180 -11.43 14.10 -6.59
C SER A 180 -11.01 14.79 -7.89
N ARG A 181 -11.76 15.82 -8.32
CA ARG A 181 -11.66 16.49 -9.64
C ARG A 181 -10.32 17.21 -9.93
N ASP A 182 -9.30 17.00 -9.11
CA ASP A 182 -8.08 17.81 -9.08
C ASP A 182 -6.86 17.13 -9.74
N THR A 183 -7.02 15.90 -10.26
CA THR A 183 -5.90 15.13 -10.83
C THR A 183 -6.17 14.73 -12.28
N SER A 184 -5.23 15.04 -13.19
CA SER A 184 -5.34 14.63 -14.60
C SER A 184 -5.10 13.13 -14.79
N LEU A 185 -5.71 12.53 -15.83
CA LEU A 185 -5.49 11.13 -16.19
C LEU A 185 -4.00 10.81 -16.42
N ALA A 186 -3.25 11.74 -17.00
CA ALA A 186 -1.81 11.58 -17.20
C ALA A 186 -1.05 11.45 -15.87
N ASN A 187 -1.41 12.25 -14.86
CA ASN A 187 -0.83 12.16 -13.53
C ASN A 187 -1.21 10.84 -12.85
N ILE A 188 -2.45 10.38 -13.00
CA ILE A 188 -2.93 9.11 -12.45
C ILE A 188 -2.13 7.93 -13.03
N CYS A 189 -2.00 7.87 -14.36
CA CYS A 189 -1.18 6.86 -15.03
C CYS A 189 0.28 6.91 -14.55
N SER A 190 0.85 8.12 -14.40
CA SER A 190 2.21 8.28 -13.87
C SER A 190 2.35 7.80 -12.42
N MET A 191 1.35 8.03 -11.57
CA MET A 191 1.35 7.55 -10.18
C MET A 191 1.23 6.03 -10.13
N ARG A 192 0.38 5.43 -10.96
CA ARG A 192 0.29 3.97 -11.12
C ARG A 192 1.64 3.37 -11.50
N ASP A 193 2.27 3.88 -12.57
CA ASP A 193 3.54 3.35 -13.07
C ASP A 193 4.63 3.47 -12.01
N CYS A 194 4.59 4.56 -11.23
CA CYS A 194 5.39 4.70 -10.03
C CYS A 194 5.12 3.59 -9.01
N CYS A 195 3.86 3.31 -8.65
CA CYS A 195 3.51 2.24 -7.70
C CYS A 195 4.04 0.87 -8.15
N VAL A 196 3.87 0.52 -9.43
CA VAL A 196 4.36 -0.75 -9.99
C VAL A 196 5.89 -0.83 -9.92
N LYS A 197 6.57 0.27 -10.25
CA LYS A 197 8.03 0.34 -10.12
C LYS A 197 8.49 0.17 -8.66
N GLN A 198 7.79 0.83 -7.72
CA GLN A 198 8.10 0.69 -6.28
C GLN A 198 7.88 -0.72 -5.77
N LEU A 199 6.84 -1.42 -6.25
CA LEU A 199 6.64 -2.83 -5.93
C LEU A 199 7.85 -3.67 -6.33
N HIS A 200 8.32 -3.56 -7.57
CA HIS A 200 9.43 -4.39 -8.06
C HIS A 200 10.75 -4.09 -7.33
N GLU A 201 11.05 -2.81 -7.08
CA GLU A 201 12.23 -2.41 -6.30
C GLU A 201 12.14 -2.94 -4.86
N PHE A 202 10.96 -2.86 -4.23
CA PHE A 202 10.76 -3.35 -2.86
C PHE A 202 10.79 -4.87 -2.78
N ALA A 203 10.23 -5.57 -3.78
CA ALA A 203 10.29 -7.02 -3.90
C ALA A 203 11.73 -7.54 -3.93
N GLU A 204 12.61 -6.88 -4.71
CA GLU A 204 14.03 -7.22 -4.78
C GLU A 204 14.71 -7.07 -3.41
N GLN A 205 14.45 -5.98 -2.69
CA GLN A 205 14.98 -5.76 -1.34
C GLN A 205 14.49 -6.81 -0.32
N GLN A 206 13.24 -7.25 -0.47
CA GLN A 206 12.64 -8.28 0.39
C GLN A 206 13.04 -9.72 0.00
N ASN A 207 13.85 -9.87 -1.06
CA ASN A 207 14.23 -11.14 -1.69
C ASN A 207 13.03 -11.95 -2.18
N VAL A 208 12.06 -11.28 -2.80
CA VAL A 208 10.89 -11.88 -3.44
C VAL A 208 11.15 -12.05 -4.93
N CYS A 209 10.88 -13.24 -5.47
CA CYS A 209 11.00 -13.49 -6.90
C CYS A 209 10.02 -12.61 -7.70
N LYS A 210 10.41 -12.18 -8.90
CA LYS A 210 9.53 -11.40 -9.78
C LYS A 210 8.25 -12.16 -10.14
N ASP A 211 8.33 -13.48 -10.27
CA ASP A 211 7.18 -14.34 -10.58
C ASP A 211 6.22 -14.48 -9.38
N HIS A 212 6.64 -14.03 -8.19
CA HIS A 212 5.83 -14.00 -6.96
C HIS A 212 5.32 -12.59 -6.62
N CYS A 213 5.29 -11.71 -7.62
CA CYS A 213 4.70 -10.38 -7.54
C CYS A 213 3.32 -10.38 -8.22
N VAL A 214 2.28 -9.96 -7.51
CA VAL A 214 0.93 -9.83 -8.08
C VAL A 214 0.41 -8.39 -7.97
N LEU A 215 -0.31 -7.96 -9.00
CA LEU A 215 -0.87 -6.63 -9.15
C LEU A 215 -2.41 -6.69 -9.08
N SER A 216 -3.01 -5.78 -8.33
CA SER A 216 -4.47 -5.64 -8.21
C SER A 216 -4.91 -4.24 -8.61
N HIS A 217 -6.06 -4.16 -9.30
CA HIS A 217 -6.69 -2.90 -9.71
C HIS A 217 -5.80 -1.97 -10.57
N VAL A 218 -4.83 -2.53 -11.30
CA VAL A 218 -3.90 -1.75 -12.14
C VAL A 218 -4.45 -1.30 -13.50
N ASN A 219 -5.57 -1.88 -13.94
CA ASN A 219 -6.22 -1.55 -15.21
C ASN A 219 -7.26 -0.44 -14.99
N PHE A 220 -7.00 0.75 -15.55
CA PHE A 220 -7.91 1.91 -15.50
C PHE A 220 -8.81 2.01 -16.73
N ASP A 221 -9.07 0.89 -17.42
CA ASP A 221 -9.72 0.89 -18.74
C ASP A 221 -11.14 1.50 -18.72
N TYR A 222 -11.76 1.63 -17.55
CA TYR A 222 -13.07 2.26 -17.35
C TYR A 222 -13.05 3.80 -17.38
N MET A 223 -11.88 4.45 -17.26
CA MET A 223 -11.76 5.92 -17.27
C MET A 223 -11.60 6.53 -18.67
N LYS A 224 -11.76 5.74 -19.74
CA LYS A 224 -11.70 6.20 -21.13
C LYS A 224 -13.07 6.61 -21.72
N ASN A 225 -14.14 6.59 -20.93
CA ASN A 225 -15.49 6.97 -21.38
C ASN A 225 -15.89 8.37 -20.90
#